data_AF-A0A9D6MSX5-F1
#
_entry.id   AF-A0A9D6MSX5-F1
#
_cell.length_a   1.000
_cell.length_b   1.000
_cell.length_c   1.000
_cell.angle_alpha   90.00
_cell.angle_beta   90.00
_cell.angle_gamma   90.00
#
_symmetry.space_group_name_H-M   'P 1'
#
loop_
_entity.id
_entity.type
_entity.pdbx_description
1 polymer ?
#
loop_
_entity_poly.entity_id
_entity_poly.type
_entity_poly.pdbx_seq_one_letter_code
_entity_poly.pdbx_strand_id
1 'polypeptide(L)'
;MFVILCAVAGLASCGQGEALRKKVETAENRSAAMESKMASLEKLVGAINVKDDYDLAERCGKQASSAFKSLFGEKQESATFTNHYNKKLNKCFVMVVNKITVGRKTKKELSRAVSIFDINENKEYGYYLKNAKDEAPKCSFLEKPCESEKDWDALTAPFMGE
;
A
#
# COMPACT_ATOMS: atom_id res chain seq x y z
N MET A 1 -57.94 29.84 -13.31
CA MET A 1 -59.09 28.90 -13.27
C MET A 1 -58.78 27.63 -12.45
N PHE A 2 -58.03 27.74 -11.34
CA PHE A 2 -57.71 26.62 -10.42
C PHE A 2 -58.27 26.83 -9.00
N VAL A 3 -58.99 27.94 -8.77
CA VAL A 3 -59.44 28.38 -7.44
C VAL A 3 -60.86 27.87 -7.12
N ILE A 4 -61.57 27.26 -8.07
CA ILE A 4 -63.01 26.98 -7.92
C ILE A 4 -63.31 25.54 -7.41
N LEU A 5 -62.33 24.64 -7.30
CA LEU A 5 -62.58 23.26 -6.85
C LEU A 5 -62.44 22.99 -5.34
N CYS A 6 -62.11 23.97 -4.49
CA CYS A 6 -62.09 23.77 -3.03
C CYS A 6 -63.44 24.07 -2.34
N ALA A 7 -64.49 24.43 -3.07
CA ALA A 7 -65.75 24.91 -2.47
C ALA A 7 -66.81 23.83 -2.16
N VAL A 8 -66.66 22.57 -2.63
CA VAL A 8 -67.71 21.54 -2.49
C VAL A 8 -67.34 20.40 -1.52
N ALA A 9 -66.07 20.27 -1.14
CA ALA A 9 -65.64 19.35 -0.09
C ALA A 9 -65.12 20.18 1.10
N GLY A 10 -65.60 19.87 2.30
CA GLY A 10 -65.32 20.65 3.52
C GLY A 10 -63.89 21.18 3.64
N LEU A 11 -63.78 22.39 4.20
CA LEU A 11 -62.60 23.24 4.40
C LEU A 11 -61.30 22.56 4.93
N ALA A 12 -61.34 21.27 5.30
CA ALA A 12 -60.20 20.51 5.77
C ALA A 12 -59.23 20.03 4.66
N SER A 13 -59.69 19.91 3.40
CA SER A 13 -58.91 19.26 2.32
C SER A 13 -57.85 20.15 1.64
N CYS A 14 -58.06 21.48 1.58
CA CYS A 14 -57.17 22.39 0.82
C CYS A 14 -55.85 22.69 1.59
N GLY A 15 -55.88 22.74 2.94
CA GLY A 15 -54.68 22.97 3.78
C GLY A 15 -53.75 21.76 3.93
N GLN A 16 -54.26 20.54 3.67
CA GLN A 16 -53.47 19.30 3.74
C GLN A 16 -52.44 19.20 2.60
N GLY A 17 -52.77 19.69 1.40
CA GLY A 17 -51.87 19.64 0.23
C GLY A 17 -50.64 20.55 0.38
N GLU A 18 -50.81 21.73 0.97
CA GLU A 18 -49.73 22.70 1.18
C GLU A 18 -48.77 22.25 2.30
N ALA A 19 -49.32 21.66 3.37
CA ALA A 19 -48.54 21.03 4.43
C ALA A 19 -47.74 19.82 3.94
N LEU A 20 -48.31 19.01 3.03
CA LEU A 20 -47.61 17.90 2.39
C LEU A 20 -46.47 18.38 1.49
N ARG A 21 -46.70 19.42 0.67
CA ARG A 21 -45.64 20.01 -0.18
C ARG A 21 -44.46 20.53 0.64
N LYS A 22 -44.70 21.28 1.71
CA LYS A 22 -43.63 21.76 2.61
C LYS A 22 -42.83 20.61 3.24
N LYS A 23 -43.49 19.49 3.57
CA LYS A 23 -42.81 18.31 4.12
C LYS A 23 -41.93 17.61 3.09
N VAL A 24 -42.40 17.49 1.84
CA VAL A 24 -41.62 16.93 0.72
C VAL A 24 -40.40 17.80 0.44
N GLU A 25 -40.58 19.11 0.29
CA GLU A 25 -39.48 20.06 0.05
C GLU A 25 -38.45 20.06 1.21
N THR A 26 -38.91 19.95 2.45
CA THR A 26 -38.02 19.81 3.62
C THR A 26 -37.24 18.50 3.60
N ALA A 27 -37.87 17.40 3.16
CA ALA A 27 -37.21 16.10 3.06
C ALA A 27 -36.16 16.09 1.93
N GLU A 28 -36.48 16.68 0.77
CA GLU A 28 -35.56 16.82 -0.37
C GLU A 28 -34.34 17.67 0.00
N ASN A 29 -34.56 18.82 0.65
CA ASN A 29 -33.48 19.68 1.14
C ASN A 29 -32.58 18.96 2.18
N ARG A 30 -33.17 18.10 3.02
CA ARG A 30 -32.40 17.27 3.97
C ARG A 30 -31.61 16.18 3.27
N SER A 31 -32.17 15.57 2.22
CA SER A 31 -31.48 14.58 1.38
C SER A 31 -30.25 15.20 0.72
N ALA A 32 -30.42 16.33 0.04
CA ALA A 32 -29.32 17.05 -0.61
C ALA A 32 -28.23 17.48 0.41
N ALA A 33 -28.64 17.94 1.60
CA ALA A 33 -27.71 18.28 2.66
C ALA A 33 -26.94 17.05 3.19
N MET A 34 -27.56 15.87 3.20
CA MET A 34 -26.91 14.63 3.62
C MET A 34 -25.91 14.13 2.58
N GLU A 35 -26.28 14.17 1.30
CA GLU A 35 -25.38 13.82 0.18
C GLU A 35 -24.14 14.73 0.16
N SER A 36 -24.32 16.03 0.35
CA SER A 36 -23.21 16.99 0.44
C SER A 36 -22.25 16.67 1.61
N LYS A 37 -22.79 16.25 2.76
CA LYS A 37 -21.98 15.83 3.91
C LYS A 37 -21.24 14.53 3.66
N MET A 38 -21.86 13.54 3.00
CA MET A 38 -21.22 12.28 2.63
C MET A 38 -20.05 12.50 1.68
N ALA A 39 -20.23 13.30 0.62
CA ALA A 39 -19.16 13.63 -0.32
C ALA A 39 -17.98 14.35 0.36
N SER A 40 -18.28 15.23 1.33
CA SER A 40 -17.25 15.92 2.13
C SER A 40 -16.48 14.95 3.04
N LEU A 41 -17.19 13.97 3.62
CA LEU A 41 -16.58 12.94 4.47
C LEU A 41 -15.65 12.03 3.66
N GLU A 42 -16.09 11.56 2.49
CA GLU A 42 -15.26 10.74 1.60
C GLU A 42 -13.96 11.45 1.21
N LYS A 43 -14.04 12.75 0.91
CA LYS A 43 -12.85 13.56 0.61
C LYS A 43 -11.89 13.65 1.79
N LEU A 44 -12.41 13.81 3.02
CA LEU A 44 -11.59 13.85 4.22
C LEU A 44 -10.95 12.49 4.52
N VAL A 45 -11.72 11.41 4.40
CA VAL A 45 -11.21 10.03 4.56
C VAL A 45 -10.10 9.75 3.53
N GLY A 46 -10.29 10.14 2.27
CA GLY A 46 -9.27 10.02 1.24
C GLY A 46 -7.99 10.79 1.59
N ALA A 47 -8.11 12.02 2.07
CA ALA A 47 -6.95 12.83 2.47
C ALA A 47 -6.20 12.26 3.68
N ILE A 48 -6.92 11.70 4.66
CA ILE A 48 -6.33 11.04 5.84
C ILE A 48 -5.55 9.79 5.40
N ASN A 49 -6.16 8.94 4.56
CA ASN A 49 -5.50 7.72 4.07
C ASN A 49 -4.20 8.04 3.32
N VAL A 50 -4.17 9.08 2.49
CA VAL A 50 -2.95 9.49 1.77
C VAL A 50 -1.85 9.93 2.73
N LYS A 51 -2.20 10.67 3.79
CA LYS A 51 -1.25 11.10 4.81
C LYS A 51 -0.70 9.91 5.59
N ASP A 52 -1.57 9.01 6.02
CA ASP A 52 -1.17 7.81 6.77
C ASP A 52 -0.27 6.90 5.94
N ASP A 53 -0.59 6.73 4.65
CA ASP A 53 0.23 5.97 3.71
C ASP A 53 1.64 6.56 3.56
N TYR A 54 1.74 7.89 3.46
CA TYR A 54 3.03 8.58 3.39
C TYR A 54 3.82 8.41 4.69
N ASP A 55 3.17 8.61 5.84
CA ASP A 55 3.81 8.51 7.16
C ASP A 55 4.33 7.08 7.41
N LEU A 56 3.59 6.05 6.97
CA LEU A 56 4.01 4.64 7.02
C LEU A 56 5.18 4.33 6.08
N ALA A 57 5.15 4.82 4.85
CA ALA A 57 6.25 4.66 3.91
C ALA A 57 7.53 5.36 4.38
N GLU A 58 7.41 6.57 4.95
CA GLU A 58 8.53 7.34 5.49
C GLU A 58 9.17 6.61 6.69
N ARG A 59 8.34 6.09 7.61
CA ARG A 59 8.80 5.29 8.75
C ARG A 59 9.54 4.03 8.28
N CYS A 60 8.98 3.33 7.28
CA CYS A 60 9.61 2.17 6.68
C CYS A 60 11.01 2.51 6.12
N GLY A 61 11.13 3.62 5.37
CA GLY A 61 12.42 4.08 4.84
C GLY A 61 13.44 4.42 5.92
N LYS A 62 13.03 5.11 6.99
CA LYS A 62 13.90 5.43 8.13
C LYS A 62 14.42 4.18 8.82
N GLN A 63 13.54 3.21 9.11
CA GLN A 63 13.92 1.95 9.72
C GLN A 63 14.85 1.15 8.81
N ALA A 64 14.53 1.03 7.52
CA ALA A 64 15.34 0.34 6.52
C ALA A 64 16.76 0.90 6.44
N SER A 65 16.88 2.24 6.35
CA SER A 65 18.17 2.91 6.34
C SER A 65 18.97 2.65 7.61
N SER A 66 18.31 2.70 8.78
CA SER A 66 18.97 2.43 10.07
C SER A 66 19.47 0.98 10.16
N ALA A 67 18.66 -0.01 9.76
CA ALA A 67 19.07 -1.41 9.80
C ALA A 67 20.20 -1.70 8.81
N PHE A 68 20.13 -1.14 7.60
CA PHE A 68 21.18 -1.28 6.61
C PHE A 68 22.53 -0.75 7.12
N LYS A 69 22.54 0.48 7.68
CA LYS A 69 23.73 1.05 8.31
C LYS A 69 24.25 0.20 9.46
N SER A 70 23.36 -0.39 10.26
CA SER A 70 23.77 -1.24 11.39
C SER A 70 24.41 -2.55 10.93
N LEU A 71 23.88 -3.18 9.87
CA LEU A 71 24.37 -4.47 9.39
C LEU A 71 25.69 -4.35 8.66
N PHE A 72 25.93 -3.22 8.01
CA PHE A 72 27.02 -3.11 7.07
C PHE A 72 27.92 -1.88 7.22
N GLY A 73 27.60 -0.96 8.13
CA GLY A 73 28.36 0.25 8.39
C GLY A 73 28.05 1.39 7.40
N GLU A 74 28.75 2.52 7.60
CA GLU A 74 28.51 3.77 6.84
C GLU A 74 29.17 3.79 5.46
N LYS A 75 30.24 3.01 5.25
CA LYS A 75 31.01 2.97 4.01
C LYS A 75 30.78 1.65 3.31
N GLN A 76 29.82 1.63 2.39
CA GLN A 76 29.54 0.47 1.58
C GLN A 76 29.60 0.75 0.09
N GLU A 77 30.58 0.12 -0.56
CA GLU A 77 30.68 0.10 -2.02
C GLU A 77 30.06 -1.16 -2.63
N SER A 78 29.87 -2.22 -1.83
CA SER A 78 29.48 -3.54 -2.32
C SER A 78 28.03 -3.94 -2.03
N ALA A 79 27.24 -3.09 -1.37
CA ALA A 79 25.84 -3.36 -1.07
C ALA A 79 24.94 -2.17 -1.34
N THR A 80 23.70 -2.46 -1.66
CA THR A 80 22.62 -1.49 -1.81
C THR A 80 21.36 -2.07 -1.19
N PHE A 81 20.41 -1.22 -0.81
CA PHE A 81 19.10 -1.67 -0.39
C PHE A 81 18.00 -0.86 -1.06
N THR A 82 16.82 -1.48 -1.14
CA THR A 82 15.56 -0.83 -1.47
C THR A 82 14.55 -1.22 -0.42
N ASN A 83 13.59 -0.35 -0.13
CA ASN A 83 12.53 -0.62 0.83
C ASN A 83 11.17 -0.33 0.23
N HIS A 84 10.16 -1.06 0.69
CA HIS A 84 8.79 -0.88 0.27
C HIS A 84 7.83 -1.18 1.43
N TYR A 85 6.92 -0.24 1.71
CA TYR A 85 5.83 -0.49 2.64
C TYR A 85 4.64 -1.08 1.88
N ASN A 86 4.37 -2.36 2.12
CA ASN A 86 3.29 -3.08 1.47
C ASN A 86 2.01 -2.89 2.29
N LYS A 87 1.05 -2.13 1.77
CA LYS A 87 -0.21 -1.81 2.45
C LYS A 87 -1.10 -3.04 2.66
N LYS A 88 -1.13 -3.96 1.68
CA LYS A 88 -1.95 -5.17 1.72
C LYS A 88 -1.52 -6.10 2.85
N LEU A 89 -0.21 -6.16 3.09
CA LEU A 89 0.38 -6.98 4.14
C LEU A 89 0.63 -6.21 5.45
N ASN A 90 0.50 -4.88 5.43
CA ASN A 90 0.85 -3.97 6.52
C ASN A 90 2.28 -4.22 7.04
N LYS A 91 3.24 -4.34 6.11
CA LYS A 91 4.64 -4.72 6.42
C LYS A 91 5.63 -3.83 5.69
N CYS A 92 6.80 -3.64 6.30
CA CYS A 92 7.91 -2.92 5.68
C CYS A 92 8.96 -3.90 5.22
N PHE A 93 9.02 -4.12 3.91
CA PHE A 93 9.98 -5.01 3.28
C PHE A 93 11.24 -4.25 2.87
N VAL A 94 12.38 -4.88 3.08
CA VAL A 94 13.69 -4.38 2.67
C VAL A 94 14.37 -5.45 1.84
N MET A 95 14.73 -5.11 0.62
CA MET A 95 15.56 -5.95 -0.24
C MET A 95 16.98 -5.41 -0.25
N VAL A 96 17.92 -6.24 0.18
CA VAL A 96 19.35 -5.93 0.18
C VAL A 96 20.02 -6.70 -0.95
N VAL A 97 20.80 -5.99 -1.77
CA VAL A 97 21.59 -6.57 -2.87
C VAL A 97 23.07 -6.37 -2.57
N ASN A 98 23.78 -7.47 -2.40
CA ASN A 98 25.22 -7.54 -2.14
C ASN A 98 25.97 -8.10 -3.35
N LYS A 99 27.01 -7.40 -3.78
CA LYS A 99 28.00 -7.87 -4.75
C LYS A 99 29.21 -8.37 -3.99
N ILE A 100 29.31 -9.67 -3.80
CA ILE A 100 30.37 -10.30 -3.02
C ILE A 100 31.44 -10.79 -4.00
N THR A 101 32.71 -10.56 -3.69
CA THR A 101 33.80 -11.21 -4.40
C THR A 101 34.30 -12.38 -3.56
N VAL A 102 34.01 -13.60 -3.98
CA VAL A 102 34.36 -14.83 -3.24
C VAL A 102 35.55 -15.50 -3.93
N GLY A 103 36.57 -15.90 -3.17
CA GLY A 103 37.69 -16.68 -3.69
C GLY A 103 39.08 -16.27 -3.21
N ARG A 104 40.11 -17.05 -3.55
CA ARG A 104 41.51 -16.77 -3.19
C ARG A 104 42.10 -15.70 -4.11
N LYS A 105 43.23 -15.08 -3.72
CA LYS A 105 43.90 -13.95 -4.41
C LYS A 105 43.98 -14.06 -5.95
N THR A 106 44.03 -15.28 -6.51
CA THR A 106 44.18 -15.55 -7.95
C THR A 106 42.91 -16.02 -8.67
N LYS A 107 41.81 -16.29 -7.96
CA LYS A 107 40.51 -16.70 -8.53
C LYS A 107 39.39 -16.04 -7.74
N LYS A 108 39.16 -14.76 -8.04
CA LYS A 108 38.05 -13.98 -7.51
C LYS A 108 36.82 -14.23 -8.39
N GLU A 109 35.71 -14.60 -7.78
CA GLU A 109 34.44 -14.80 -8.45
C GLU A 109 33.44 -13.78 -7.95
N LEU A 110 32.72 -13.14 -8.88
CA LEU A 110 31.66 -12.21 -8.53
C LEU A 110 30.40 -13.01 -8.24
N SER A 111 29.84 -12.78 -7.07
CA SER A 111 28.60 -13.36 -6.59
C SER A 111 27.60 -12.25 -6.35
N ARG A 112 26.37 -12.43 -6.82
CA ARG A 112 25.24 -11.58 -6.45
C ARG A 112 24.42 -12.28 -5.39
N ALA A 113 24.33 -11.69 -4.21
CA ALA A 113 23.46 -12.14 -3.14
C ALA A 113 22.34 -11.12 -2.94
N VAL A 114 21.10 -11.58 -2.83
CA VAL A 114 19.92 -10.77 -2.55
C VAL A 114 19.20 -11.40 -1.38
N SER A 115 18.76 -10.60 -0.42
CA SER A 115 17.89 -11.06 0.66
C SER A 115 16.76 -10.07 0.85
N ILE A 116 15.60 -10.58 1.27
CA ILE A 116 14.41 -9.78 1.56
C ILE A 116 13.93 -10.05 2.98
N PHE A 117 13.72 -8.97 3.73
CA PHE A 117 13.38 -9.03 5.15
C PHE A 117 12.15 -8.16 5.44
N ASP A 118 11.31 -8.59 6.37
CA ASP A 118 10.39 -7.70 7.08
C ASP A 118 11.13 -7.09 8.26
N ILE A 119 11.34 -5.78 8.23
CA ILE A 119 12.12 -5.09 9.26
C ILE A 119 11.37 -4.97 10.59
N ASN A 120 10.04 -5.01 10.56
CA ASN A 120 9.22 -4.88 11.76
C ASN A 120 9.28 -6.16 12.61
N GLU A 121 9.31 -7.31 11.94
CA GLU A 121 9.40 -8.63 12.58
C GLU A 121 10.83 -9.17 12.64
N ASN A 122 11.80 -8.46 12.06
CA ASN A 122 13.18 -8.92 11.90
C ASN A 122 13.26 -10.33 11.30
N LYS A 123 12.44 -10.58 10.26
CA LYS A 123 12.27 -11.91 9.65
C LYS A 123 12.74 -11.89 8.20
N GLU A 124 13.60 -12.83 7.83
CA GLU A 124 13.97 -13.08 6.44
C GLU A 124 12.87 -13.89 5.73
N TYR A 125 12.44 -13.41 4.57
CA TYR A 125 11.43 -14.06 3.75
C TYR A 125 12.07 -14.87 2.63
N GLY A 126 13.26 -14.49 2.19
CA GLY A 126 13.98 -15.26 1.18
C GLY A 126 15.36 -14.72 0.89
N TYR A 127 16.10 -15.56 0.17
CA TYR A 127 17.43 -15.25 -0.32
C TYR A 127 17.60 -15.75 -1.76
N TYR A 128 18.49 -15.09 -2.49
CA TYR A 128 18.95 -15.46 -3.81
C TYR A 128 20.45 -15.28 -3.89
N LEU A 129 21.17 -16.30 -4.35
CA LEU A 129 22.62 -16.29 -4.52
C LEU A 129 22.96 -16.87 -5.89
N LYS A 130 23.65 -16.08 -6.72
CA LYS A 130 24.19 -16.55 -8.00
C LYS A 130 25.66 -16.18 -8.12
N ASN A 131 26.51 -17.18 -8.26
CA ASN A 131 27.91 -16.99 -8.65
C ASN A 131 28.01 -16.91 -10.18
N ALA A 132 29.03 -16.23 -10.69
CA ALA A 132 29.25 -16.09 -12.13
C ALA A 132 29.43 -17.43 -12.87
N LYS A 133 29.79 -18.50 -12.17
CA LYS A 133 30.05 -19.84 -12.73
C LYS A 133 28.94 -20.85 -12.48
N ASP A 134 27.96 -20.51 -11.64
CA ASP A 134 26.88 -21.44 -11.33
C ASP A 134 25.91 -21.47 -12.51
N GLU A 135 25.51 -22.66 -12.93
CA GLU A 135 24.48 -22.85 -13.97
C GLU A 135 23.11 -22.37 -13.48
N ALA A 136 22.81 -22.55 -12.19
CA ALA A 136 21.57 -22.18 -11.54
C ALA A 136 21.81 -21.41 -10.23
N PRO A 137 20.94 -20.46 -9.86
CA PRO A 137 21.02 -19.78 -8.58
C PRO A 137 20.65 -20.72 -7.43
N LYS A 138 21.21 -20.45 -6.24
CA LYS A 138 20.70 -20.98 -4.97
C LYS A 138 19.72 -19.98 -4.41
N CYS A 139 18.43 -20.30 -4.39
CA CYS A 139 17.44 -19.36 -3.90
C CYS A 139 16.21 -20.04 -3.30
N SER A 140 15.59 -19.35 -2.34
CA SER A 140 14.34 -19.74 -1.72
C SER A 140 13.58 -18.53 -1.21
N PHE A 141 12.27 -18.52 -1.38
CA PHE A 141 11.37 -17.49 -0.87
C PHE A 141 10.15 -18.14 -0.20
N LEU A 142 9.97 -17.91 1.10
CA LEU A 142 8.95 -18.56 1.93
C LEU A 142 8.95 -20.09 1.74
N GLU A 143 10.13 -20.70 1.84
CA GLU A 143 10.35 -22.15 1.68
C GLU A 143 10.12 -22.69 0.26
N LYS A 144 9.74 -21.83 -0.70
CA LYS A 144 9.64 -22.22 -2.12
C LYS A 144 10.98 -22.02 -2.81
N PRO A 145 11.54 -23.03 -3.48
CA PRO A 145 12.73 -22.84 -4.29
C PRO A 145 12.40 -21.97 -5.52
N CYS A 146 13.42 -21.35 -6.09
CA CYS A 146 13.35 -20.75 -7.43
C CYS A 146 14.46 -21.31 -8.31
N GLU A 147 14.24 -21.32 -9.62
CA GLU A 147 15.17 -21.92 -10.60
C GLU A 147 15.93 -20.83 -11.37
N SER A 148 15.41 -19.62 -11.37
CA SER A 148 15.98 -18.49 -12.11
C SER A 148 15.77 -17.16 -11.38
N GLU A 149 16.47 -16.13 -11.86
CA GLU A 149 16.25 -14.75 -11.41
C GLU A 149 14.83 -14.26 -11.72
N LYS A 150 14.26 -14.69 -12.86
CA LYS A 150 12.88 -14.36 -13.23
C LYS A 150 11.87 -14.97 -12.25
N ASP A 151 12.12 -16.20 -11.80
CA ASP A 151 11.26 -16.84 -10.79
C ASP A 151 11.37 -16.13 -9.44
N TRP A 152 12.59 -15.74 -9.05
CA TRP A 152 12.82 -14.92 -7.87
C TRP A 152 12.05 -13.60 -7.92
N ASP A 153 12.12 -12.88 -9.04
CA ASP A 153 11.40 -11.63 -9.25
C ASP A 153 9.88 -11.84 -9.18
N ALA A 154 9.38 -12.93 -9.78
CA ALA A 154 7.96 -13.28 -9.74
C ALA A 154 7.49 -13.63 -8.31
N LEU A 155 8.31 -14.33 -7.52
CA LEU A 155 7.99 -14.67 -6.12
C LEU A 155 8.00 -13.46 -5.19
N THR A 156 8.89 -12.49 -5.44
CA THR A 156 9.07 -11.31 -4.59
C THR A 156 8.18 -10.14 -4.99
N ALA A 157 7.69 -10.08 -6.23
CA ALA A 157 6.85 -9.00 -6.73
C ALA A 157 5.64 -8.66 -5.83
N PRO A 158 4.88 -9.63 -5.27
CA PRO A 158 3.76 -9.31 -4.39
C PRO A 158 4.13 -8.60 -3.08
N PHE A 159 5.41 -8.63 -2.71
CA PHE A 159 5.93 -8.07 -1.46
C PHE A 159 6.59 -6.70 -1.68
N MET A 160 7.26 -6.52 -2.81
CA MET A 160 8.04 -5.32 -3.16
C MET A 160 7.34 -4.39 -4.16
N GLY A 161 6.16 -4.76 -4.67
CA GLY A 161 5.32 -3.96 -5.57
C GLY A 161 4.03 -3.47 -4.89
N GLU A 162 3.30 -2.57 -5.57
CA GLU A 162 2.06 -1.94 -5.09
C GLU A 162 0.85 -2.90 -4.96
#